data_AF-A0A172Y6A3-F1
#
_entry.id   AF-A0A172Y6A3-F1
#
_cell.length_a   1.000
_cell.length_b   1.000
_cell.length_c   1.000
_cell.angle_alpha   90.00
_cell.angle_beta   90.00
_cell.angle_gamma   90.00
#
_symmetry.space_group_name_H-M   'P 1'
#
loop_
_entity.id
_entity.type
_entity.pdbx_description
1 polymer ?
#
loop_
_entity_poly.entity_id
_entity_poly.type
_entity_poly.pdbx_seq_one_letter_code
_entity_poly.pdbx_strand_id
1 'polypeptide(L)' 'MRKPMTDKTYSKTQEDADPNTPPAKRAPHESGKPDQLKDKEKDAENRQEALIDEGVEETFPASDPVSAKRIT' A
#
# COMPACT_ATOMS: atom_id res chain seq x y z
N MET A 1 -7.92 25.88 46.59
CA MET A 1 -7.93 24.53 45.96
C MET A 1 -7.53 24.67 44.50
N ARG A 2 -6.43 24.01 44.05
CA ARG A 2 -6.08 23.95 42.61
C ARG A 2 -6.83 22.76 42.01
N LYS A 3 -7.58 22.97 40.93
CA LYS A 3 -8.27 21.88 40.21
C LYS A 3 -7.22 20.91 39.64
N PRO A 4 -7.44 19.58 39.68
CA PRO A 4 -6.53 18.64 39.05
C PRO A 4 -6.55 18.84 37.53
N MET A 5 -5.36 18.89 36.94
CA MET A 5 -5.15 19.02 35.50
C MET A 5 -5.65 17.72 34.86
N THR A 6 -6.67 17.83 34.00
CA THR A 6 -7.21 16.67 33.27
C THR A 6 -6.22 16.27 32.19
N ASP A 7 -5.67 15.06 32.26
CA ASP A 7 -4.87 14.49 31.17
C ASP A 7 -5.79 14.29 29.96
N LYS A 8 -5.69 15.19 28.98
CA LYS A 8 -6.37 15.06 27.70
C LYS A 8 -5.66 13.94 26.93
N THR A 9 -6.31 12.80 26.79
CA THR A 9 -5.90 11.76 25.85
C THR A 9 -6.23 12.24 24.44
N TYR A 10 -5.20 12.55 23.65
CA TYR A 10 -5.35 12.92 22.25
C TYR A 10 -5.55 11.66 21.39
N SER A 11 -6.29 11.78 20.29
CA SER A 11 -6.32 10.71 19.29
C SER A 11 -5.02 10.70 18.51
N LYS A 12 -4.65 9.55 17.94
CA LYS A 12 -3.41 9.39 17.16
C LYS A 12 -3.27 10.42 16.04
N THR A 13 -4.39 10.76 15.39
CA THR A 13 -4.44 11.80 14.36
C THR A 13 -4.18 13.21 14.90
N GLN A 14 -4.57 13.50 16.15
CA GLN A 14 -4.27 14.78 16.80
C GLN A 14 -2.80 14.89 17.21
N GLU A 15 -2.17 13.78 17.59
CA GLU A 15 -0.73 13.73 17.91
C GLU A 15 0.15 13.97 16.67
N ASP A 16 -0.22 13.38 15.52
CA ASP A 16 0.48 13.57 14.25
C ASP A 16 0.38 15.00 13.70
N ALA A 17 -0.65 15.75 14.10
CA ALA A 17 -0.89 17.13 13.69
C ALA A 17 -0.22 18.19 14.59
N ASP A 18 0.36 17.80 15.73
CA ASP A 18 1.05 18.73 16.62
C ASP A 18 2.41 19.15 16.03
N PRO A 19 2.67 20.46 15.82
CA PRO A 19 3.94 20.95 15.28
C PRO A 19 5.16 20.68 16.18
N ASN A 20 4.95 20.32 17.44
CA ASN A 20 6.01 19.95 18.39
C ASN A 20 6.31 18.45 18.38
N THR A 21 5.53 17.64 17.65
CA THR A 21 5.78 16.19 17.54
C THR A 21 7.08 15.96 16.77
N PRO A 22 8.06 15.25 17.37
CA PRO A 22 9.31 14.94 16.68
C PRO A 22 9.03 14.03 15.46
N PRO A 23 9.83 14.15 14.38
CA PRO A 23 9.63 13.35 13.18
C PRO A 23 9.75 11.85 13.47
N ALA A 24 8.98 11.05 12.74
CA ALA A 24 9.04 9.60 12.85
C ALA A 24 10.45 9.07 12.58
N LYS A 25 10.84 8.00 13.30
CA LYS A 25 12.12 7.31 13.04
C LYS A 25 12.11 6.73 11.64
N ARG A 26 13.26 6.79 10.96
CA ARG A 26 13.44 6.16 9.65
C ARG A 26 13.21 4.65 9.78
N ALA A 27 12.26 4.12 9.02
CA ALA A 27 12.05 2.68 8.92
C ALA A 27 13.21 2.03 8.14
N PRO A 28 13.57 0.78 8.44
CA PRO A 28 14.50 0.03 7.61
C PRO A 28 13.94 -0.10 6.19
N HIS A 29 14.81 0.04 5.19
CA HIS A 29 14.42 -0.17 3.80
C HIS A 29 14.39 -1.66 3.50
N GLU A 30 13.29 -2.14 2.91
CA GLU A 30 13.23 -3.48 2.34
C GLU A 30 14.05 -3.51 1.05
N SER A 31 14.99 -4.45 0.94
CA SER A 31 15.82 -4.59 -0.24
C SER A 31 15.10 -5.36 -1.35
N GLY A 32 15.25 -4.89 -2.59
CA GLY A 32 14.69 -5.53 -3.78
C GLY A 32 13.52 -4.73 -4.38
N LYS A 33 13.05 -5.16 -5.56
CA LYS A 33 11.84 -4.58 -6.13
C LYS A 33 10.61 -5.22 -5.46
N PRO A 34 9.66 -4.43 -4.96
CA PRO A 34 8.40 -4.98 -4.46
C PRO A 34 7.64 -5.61 -5.63
N ASP A 35 7.23 -6.86 -5.44
CA ASP A 35 6.49 -7.62 -6.43
C ASP A 35 5.02 -7.21 -6.38
N GLN A 36 4.58 -6.44 -7.38
CA GLN A 36 3.23 -5.87 -7.45
C GLN A 36 2.15 -6.95 -7.59
N LEU A 37 2.51 -8.11 -8.15
CA LEU A 37 1.58 -9.22 -8.38
C LEU A 37 1.42 -10.14 -7.17
N LYS A 38 2.23 -9.97 -6.12
CA LYS A 38 2.33 -10.96 -5.04
C LYS A 38 1.01 -11.24 -4.32
N ASP A 39 0.15 -10.24 -4.23
CA ASP A 39 -1.19 -10.42 -3.66
C ASP A 39 -2.17 -11.01 -4.67
N LYS A 40 -2.10 -10.60 -5.94
CA LYS A 40 -2.93 -11.11 -7.05
C LYS A 40 -2.61 -12.57 -7.42
N GLU A 41 -1.37 -13.01 -7.23
CA GLU A 41 -0.94 -14.40 -7.44
C GLU A 41 -1.61 -15.40 -6.50
N LYS A 42 -2.18 -14.95 -5.37
CA LYS A 42 -2.87 -15.85 -4.42
C LYS A 42 -4.20 -16.35 -4.95
N ASP A 43 -4.85 -15.54 -5.79
CA ASP A 43 -6.18 -15.79 -6.34
C ASP A 43 -6.13 -16.33 -7.78
N ALA A 44 -4.95 -16.28 -8.43
CA ALA A 44 -4.73 -16.75 -9.79
C ALA A 44 -4.09 -18.16 -9.82
N GLU A 45 -4.32 -18.94 -10.90
CA GLU A 45 -3.72 -20.27 -11.00
C GLU A 45 -2.21 -20.21 -11.25
N ASN A 46 -1.74 -19.14 -11.91
CA ASN A 46 -0.34 -18.89 -12.17
C ASN A 46 -0.05 -17.40 -12.37
N ARG A 47 1.24 -17.06 -12.41
CA ARG A 47 1.73 -15.68 -12.60
C ARG A 47 1.32 -15.05 -13.93
N GLN A 48 1.11 -15.85 -14.97
CA GLN A 48 0.68 -15.34 -16.27
C GLN A 48 -0.77 -14.87 -16.22
N GLU A 49 -1.63 -15.58 -15.49
CA GLU A 49 -3.02 -15.19 -15.28
C GLU A 49 -3.13 -13.95 -14.40
N ALA A 50 -2.36 -13.89 -13.30
CA ALA A 50 -2.30 -12.69 -12.46
C ALA A 50 -1.93 -11.42 -13.26
N LEU A 51 -0.99 -11.55 -14.23
CA LEU A 51 -0.62 -10.47 -15.16
C LEU A 51 -1.74 -10.08 -16.13
N ILE A 52 -2.50 -11.07 -16.62
CA ILE A 52 -3.60 -10.81 -17.54
C ILE A 52 -4.73 -10.11 -16.79
N ASP A 53 -5.07 -10.58 -15.59
CA ASP A 53 -6.16 -10.03 -14.79
C ASP A 53 -5.89 -8.57 -14.40
N GLU A 54 -4.70 -8.26 -13.89
CA GLU A 54 -4.29 -6.86 -13.61
C GLU A 54 -4.35 -6.01 -14.88
N GLY A 55 -3.81 -6.52 -15.99
CA GLY A 55 -3.85 -5.82 -17.26
C GLY A 55 -5.26 -5.54 -17.75
N VAL A 56 -6.22 -6.45 -17.54
CA VAL A 56 -7.62 -6.26 -17.93
C VAL A 56 -8.30 -5.22 -17.03
N GLU A 57 -8.02 -5.22 -15.73
CA GLU A 57 -8.52 -4.21 -14.78
C GLU A 57 -8.04 -2.79 -15.13
N GLU A 58 -6.82 -2.66 -15.66
CA GLU A 58 -6.20 -1.38 -16.03
C GLU A 58 -6.44 -0.97 -17.50
N THR A 59 -6.99 -1.86 -18.33
CA THR A 59 -7.21 -1.61 -19.76
C THR A 59 -8.54 -0.90 -20.01
N PHE A 60 -8.56 -0.02 -21.02
CA PHE A 60 -9.78 0.70 -21.40
C PHE A 60 -10.76 -0.19 -22.21
N PRO A 61 -12.08 0.03 -22.10
CA PRO A 61 -13.09 -0.81 -22.75
C PRO A 61 -12.98 -0.89 -24.29
N ALA A 62 -12.39 0.12 -24.93
CA ALA A 62 -12.25 0.20 -26.39
C ALA A 62 -10.84 -0.17 -26.89
N SER A 63 -9.94 -0.60 -26.00
CA SER A 63 -8.58 -1.02 -26.36
C SER A 63 -8.55 -2.48 -26.81
N ASP A 64 -7.50 -2.84 -27.57
CA ASP A 64 -7.19 -4.26 -27.85
C ASP A 64 -6.93 -5.02 -26.54
N PRO A 65 -7.26 -6.32 -26.45
CA PRO A 65 -7.06 -7.11 -25.23
C PRO A 65 -5.58 -7.23 -24.88
N VAL A 66 -5.28 -7.15 -23.59
CA VAL A 66 -3.92 -7.33 -23.04
C VAL A 66 -3.38 -8.73 -23.32
N SER A 67 -2.11 -8.80 -23.71
CA SER A 67 -1.39 -10.06 -23.93
C SER A 67 -0.16 -10.12 -23.04
N ALA A 68 -0.19 -10.98 -22.03
CA ALA A 68 0.99 -11.26 -21.22
C ALA A 68 1.95 -12.14 -22.03
N LYS A 69 3.20 -11.66 -22.23
CA LYS A 69 4.24 -12.44 -22.92
C LYS A 69 4.80 -13.52 -22.00
N ARG A 70 4.92 -14.75 -22.50
CA ARG A 70 5.69 -15.81 -21.84
C ARG A 70 7.15 -15.68 -22.26
N ILE A 71 7.99 -15.27 -21.33
CA ILE A 71 9.45 -15.20 -21.52
C ILE A 71 10.01 -16.46 -20.84
N THR A 72 10.45 -17.43 -21.64
CA THR A 72 11.10 -18.68 -21.20
C THR A 72 12.59 -18.51 -21.08
#